data_AF-A0A9E3F7N7-F1
#
_entry.id   AF-A0A9E3F7N7-F1
#
_cell.length_a   1.000
_cell.length_b   1.000
_cell.length_c   1.000
_cell.angle_alpha   90.00
_cell.angle_beta   90.00
_cell.angle_gamma   90.00
#
_symmetry.space_group_name_H-M   'P 1'
#
loop_
_entity.id
_entity.type
_entity.pdbx_description
1 polymer ?
#
loop_
_entity_poly.entity_id
_entity_poly.type
_entity_poly.pdbx_seq_one_letter_code
_entity_poly.pdbx_strand_id
1 'polypeptide(L)'
;MKPNRTGRVIGLGVASAAVLGAAVAITASVAAASSKASAGVTLCAGKHSTVTYAHRGSCPKHTKRLTVADAPRVAKLQHQVKSLTKRVKTLESTLTGVSRTQHHGMPLLTISGENVQVVNGTGDETVVNGLGNLILGYNNNPDALDRTGSHNLVVGDDNGYSSYGGIVAGYGNLISGIYASASGGFGNSASGEYASVSGGTDNEASGRWSTVIGGDNNIASGIEASITGGVLNTAAGSGASILGGYNGTVATDNCASIPSNPNTSSQCSP
;
A
#
# COMPACT_ATOMS: atom_id res chain seq x y z
N MET A 1 -15.49 -82.81 9.49
CA MET A 1 -14.20 -82.26 9.96
C MET A 1 -13.69 -81.29 8.90
N LYS A 2 -13.61 -79.98 9.21
CA LYS A 2 -13.18 -78.93 8.27
C LYS A 2 -11.63 -78.84 8.24
N PRO A 3 -11.00 -78.57 7.08
CA PRO A 3 -9.55 -78.46 7.00
C PRO A 3 -9.08 -77.10 7.53
N ASN A 4 -8.02 -77.15 8.32
CA ASN A 4 -7.27 -76.05 8.88
C ASN A 4 -6.48 -75.35 7.75
N ARG A 5 -6.83 -74.10 7.40
CA ARG A 5 -6.03 -73.30 6.44
C ARG A 5 -4.94 -72.55 7.21
N THR A 6 -3.73 -73.07 7.07
CA THR A 6 -2.47 -72.53 7.56
C THR A 6 -2.22 -71.11 7.01
N GLY A 7 -1.86 -70.19 7.92
CA GLY A 7 -1.45 -68.83 7.58
C GLY A 7 -0.12 -68.83 6.81
N ARG A 8 -0.11 -68.17 5.66
CA ARG A 8 1.09 -67.99 4.83
C ARG A 8 1.89 -66.80 5.37
N VAL A 9 3.06 -67.08 5.95
CA VAL A 9 4.04 -66.08 6.39
C VAL A 9 4.76 -65.56 5.14
N ILE A 10 4.59 -64.28 4.81
CA ILE A 10 5.44 -63.61 3.81
C ILE A 10 6.61 -63.02 4.57
N GLY A 11 7.75 -63.71 4.56
CA GLY A 11 9.00 -63.18 5.09
C GLY A 11 9.55 -62.12 4.14
N LEU A 12 9.40 -60.84 4.47
CA LEU A 12 10.25 -59.80 3.90
C LEU A 12 11.52 -59.74 4.76
N GLY A 13 12.59 -60.37 4.27
CA GLY A 13 13.94 -60.12 4.79
C GLY A 13 14.32 -58.68 4.46
N VAL A 14 14.36 -57.82 5.47
CA VAL A 14 14.81 -56.43 5.29
C VAL A 14 16.28 -56.38 5.67
N ALA A 15 17.14 -56.41 4.65
CA ALA A 15 18.54 -56.04 4.79
C ALA A 15 18.64 -54.53 5.07
N SER A 16 19.53 -54.18 5.98
CA SER A 16 19.90 -52.85 6.45
C SER A 16 20.22 -51.88 5.30
N ALA A 17 19.31 -50.97 4.95
CA ALA A 17 19.64 -49.70 4.23
C ALA A 17 18.43 -48.80 3.91
N ALA A 18 17.17 -49.25 4.00
CA ALA A 18 16.03 -48.50 3.43
C ALA A 18 15.16 -47.72 4.44
N VAL A 19 15.73 -47.23 5.55
CA VAL A 19 14.98 -46.61 6.67
C VAL A 19 14.40 -45.22 6.33
N LEU A 20 14.90 -44.51 5.30
CA LEU A 20 14.35 -43.20 4.91
C LEU A 20 13.45 -43.19 3.67
N GLY A 21 13.54 -44.19 2.78
CA GLY A 21 12.73 -44.26 1.55
C GLY A 21 11.41 -45.04 1.69
N ALA A 22 11.34 -45.99 2.64
CA ALA A 22 10.15 -46.82 2.82
C ALA A 22 9.02 -46.12 3.59
N ALA A 23 9.33 -45.06 4.37
CA ALA A 23 8.31 -44.32 5.11
C ALA A 23 7.34 -43.56 4.19
N VAL A 24 7.82 -43.05 3.05
CA VAL A 24 7.00 -42.30 2.08
C VAL A 24 6.19 -43.22 1.16
N ALA A 25 6.75 -44.38 0.77
CA ALA A 25 6.04 -45.37 -0.04
C ALA A 25 4.94 -46.10 0.74
N ILE A 26 5.11 -46.32 2.05
CA ILE A 26 4.07 -46.91 2.91
C ILE A 26 2.95 -45.89 3.19
N THR A 27 3.25 -44.58 3.30
CA THR A 27 2.18 -43.58 3.50
C THR A 27 1.28 -43.39 2.28
N ALA A 28 1.81 -43.50 1.05
CA ALA A 28 1.00 -43.39 -0.16
C ALA A 28 0.19 -44.67 -0.45
N SER A 29 0.75 -45.85 -0.17
CA SER A 29 0.05 -47.12 -0.37
C SER A 29 -0.96 -47.44 0.74
N VAL A 30 -0.77 -46.95 1.97
CA VAL A 30 -1.78 -47.08 3.05
C VAL A 30 -2.89 -46.02 2.90
N ALA A 31 -2.60 -44.83 2.38
CA ALA A 31 -3.62 -43.84 2.03
C ALA A 31 -4.43 -44.25 0.79
N ALA A 32 -3.79 -44.82 -0.24
CA ALA A 32 -4.49 -45.37 -1.41
C ALA A 32 -5.26 -46.66 -1.10
N ALA A 33 -4.83 -47.45 -0.12
CA ALA A 33 -5.62 -48.56 0.40
C ALA A 33 -6.85 -48.08 1.22
N SER A 34 -6.83 -46.87 1.78
CA SER A 34 -7.95 -46.35 2.57
C SER A 34 -9.13 -45.82 1.76
N SER A 35 -9.01 -45.65 0.44
CA SER A 35 -10.12 -45.21 -0.43
C SER A 35 -10.81 -46.36 -1.18
N LYS A 36 -10.30 -47.60 -1.09
CA LYS A 36 -10.96 -48.81 -1.66
C LYS A 36 -10.85 -50.10 -0.81
N ALA A 37 -10.30 -50.06 0.41
CA ALA A 37 -10.40 -51.21 1.31
C ALA A 37 -11.81 -51.29 1.90
N SER A 38 -12.59 -52.22 1.35
CA SER A 38 -13.75 -52.79 2.01
C SER A 38 -13.47 -53.04 3.49
N ALA A 39 -14.44 -52.69 4.32
CA ALA A 39 -14.39 -52.82 5.77
C ALA A 39 -13.73 -54.13 6.25
N GLY A 40 -12.65 -54.03 7.04
CA GLY A 40 -12.29 -55.09 7.97
C GLY A 40 -10.83 -55.55 8.09
N VAL A 41 -9.83 -54.85 7.55
CA VAL A 41 -8.41 -55.23 7.74
C VAL A 41 -7.74 -54.36 8.81
N THR A 42 -7.26 -54.98 9.88
CA THR A 42 -6.51 -54.32 10.98
C THR A 42 -5.03 -54.75 10.95
N LEU A 43 -4.09 -53.80 10.97
CA LEU A 43 -2.65 -54.08 11.02
C LEU A 43 -2.15 -54.18 12.47
N CYS A 44 -1.33 -55.18 12.75
CA CYS A 44 -0.86 -55.54 14.09
C CYS A 44 0.66 -55.75 14.10
N ALA A 45 1.36 -55.17 15.08
CA ALA A 45 2.80 -55.34 15.28
C ALA A 45 3.08 -56.40 16.35
N GLY A 46 3.89 -57.41 16.04
CA GLY A 46 4.39 -58.42 16.97
C GLY A 46 5.79 -58.13 17.52
N LYS A 47 6.27 -58.96 18.44
CA LYS A 47 7.69 -58.97 18.84
C LYS A 47 8.55 -59.40 17.63
N HIS A 48 9.71 -58.74 17.44
CA HIS A 48 10.68 -58.95 16.34
C HIS A 48 10.30 -58.31 14.98
N SER A 49 9.69 -57.12 14.99
CA SER A 49 9.42 -56.32 13.77
C SER A 49 8.48 -56.97 12.74
N THR A 50 7.72 -58.00 13.13
CA THR A 50 6.74 -58.65 12.26
C THR A 50 5.42 -57.87 12.23
N VAL A 51 4.95 -57.50 11.04
CA VAL A 51 3.64 -56.89 10.80
C VAL A 51 2.67 -57.96 10.29
N THR A 52 1.54 -58.14 10.97
CA THR A 52 0.47 -59.08 10.60
C THR A 52 -0.84 -58.34 10.34
N TYR A 53 -1.73 -58.93 9.55
CA TYR A 53 -3.06 -58.38 9.27
C TYR A 53 -4.15 -59.29 9.87
N ALA A 54 -5.21 -58.68 10.40
CA ALA A 54 -6.37 -59.38 10.94
C ALA A 54 -7.62 -59.00 10.14
N HIS A 55 -8.35 -60.00 9.63
CA HIS A 55 -9.69 -59.81 9.08
C HIS A 55 -10.71 -59.83 10.22
N ARG A 56 -11.51 -58.76 10.35
CA ARG A 56 -12.60 -58.58 11.35
C ARG A 56 -12.18 -58.20 12.79
N GLY A 57 -11.17 -57.34 12.91
CA GLY A 57 -11.20 -56.32 13.97
C GLY A 57 -10.54 -56.60 15.32
N SER A 58 -9.76 -57.67 15.49
CA SER A 58 -8.94 -57.83 16.70
C SER A 58 -7.56 -58.40 16.41
N CYS A 59 -6.53 -57.78 16.98
CA CYS A 59 -5.15 -58.23 16.87
C CYS A 59 -4.90 -59.47 17.74
N PRO A 60 -4.13 -60.46 17.28
CA PRO A 60 -3.77 -61.65 18.07
C PRO A 60 -3.12 -61.30 19.43
N LYS A 61 -3.28 -62.19 20.42
CA LYS A 61 -2.61 -62.06 21.73
C LYS A 61 -1.10 -61.83 21.52
N HIS A 62 -0.52 -60.86 22.26
CA HIS A 62 0.87 -60.39 22.15
C HIS A 62 1.22 -59.55 20.91
N THR A 63 0.23 -59.02 20.17
CA THR A 63 0.44 -58.03 19.11
C THR A 63 -0.29 -56.71 19.43
N LYS A 64 0.29 -55.57 19.04
CA LYS A 64 -0.31 -54.23 19.23
C LYS A 64 -0.93 -53.75 17.93
N ARG A 65 -2.15 -53.21 18.00
CA ARG A 65 -2.77 -52.53 16.85
C ARG A 65 -1.90 -51.33 16.43
N LEU A 66 -1.50 -51.29 15.17
CA LEU A 66 -0.91 -50.07 14.61
C LEU A 66 -2.04 -49.08 14.37
N THR A 67 -2.19 -48.11 15.27
CA THR A 67 -3.02 -46.93 15.01
C THR A 67 -2.13 -45.85 14.44
N VAL A 68 -2.48 -45.32 13.27
CA VAL A 68 -1.84 -44.12 12.72
C VAL A 68 -2.35 -42.93 13.53
N ALA A 69 -1.84 -42.75 14.76
CA ALA A 69 -2.26 -41.66 15.66
C ALA A 69 -2.06 -40.28 15.02
N ASP A 70 -1.18 -40.21 14.02
CA ASP A 70 -0.89 -39.00 13.26
C ASP A 70 -1.78 -38.78 12.03
N ALA A 71 -2.66 -39.71 11.63
CA ALA A 71 -3.46 -39.54 10.41
C ALA A 71 -4.35 -38.27 10.40
N PRO A 72 -5.05 -37.92 11.49
CA PRO A 72 -5.80 -36.65 11.55
C PRO A 72 -4.88 -35.42 11.53
N ARG A 73 -3.71 -35.51 12.17
CA ARG A 73 -2.69 -34.46 12.19
C ARG A 73 -2.10 -34.23 10.79
N VAL A 74 -1.78 -35.31 10.08
CA VAL A 74 -1.29 -35.28 8.69
C VAL A 74 -2.36 -34.72 7.76
N ALA A 75 -3.62 -35.14 7.89
CA ALA A 75 -4.72 -34.57 7.11
C ALA A 75 -4.89 -33.07 7.35
N LYS A 76 -4.83 -32.62 8.61
CA LYS A 76 -4.88 -31.20 8.98
C LYS A 76 -3.71 -30.42 8.35
N LEU A 77 -2.48 -30.94 8.46
CA LEU A 77 -1.30 -30.33 7.84
C LEU A 77 -1.42 -30.27 6.32
N GLN A 78 -1.95 -31.31 5.67
CA GLN A 78 -2.19 -31.33 4.23
C GLN A 78 -3.20 -30.25 3.81
N HIS A 79 -4.27 -30.06 4.58
CA HIS A 79 -5.21 -28.97 4.33
C HIS A 79 -4.56 -27.58 4.49
N GLN A 80 -3.74 -27.41 5.53
CA GLN A 80 -3.01 -26.16 5.75
C GLN A 80 -2.02 -25.88 4.61
N VAL A 81 -1.24 -26.87 4.16
CA VAL A 81 -0.33 -26.74 3.02
C VAL A 81 -1.09 -26.35 1.77
N LYS A 82 -2.21 -27.04 1.44
CA LYS A 82 -3.05 -26.68 0.29
C LYS A 82 -3.56 -25.23 0.36
N SER A 83 -4.02 -24.79 1.52
CA SER A 83 -4.49 -23.42 1.75
C SER A 83 -3.36 -22.40 1.55
N LEU A 84 -2.19 -22.67 2.12
CA LEU A 84 -1.00 -21.81 1.99
C LEU A 84 -0.51 -21.73 0.55
N THR A 85 -0.43 -22.87 -0.17
CA THR A 85 -0.06 -22.88 -1.58
C THR A 85 -0.99 -22.03 -2.43
N LYS A 86 -2.31 -22.06 -2.16
CA LYS A 86 -3.27 -21.20 -2.84
C LYS A 86 -2.99 -19.72 -2.57
N ARG A 87 -2.75 -19.35 -1.31
CA ARG A 87 -2.46 -17.96 -0.91
C ARG A 87 -1.16 -17.45 -1.54
N VAL A 88 -0.11 -18.26 -1.57
CA VAL A 88 1.18 -17.89 -2.18
C VAL A 88 1.01 -17.65 -3.68
N LYS A 89 0.33 -18.55 -4.39
CA LYS A 89 0.07 -18.38 -5.83
C LYS A 89 -0.70 -17.10 -6.15
N THR A 90 -1.70 -16.75 -5.32
CA THR A 90 -2.43 -15.48 -5.48
C THR A 90 -1.51 -14.28 -5.29
N LEU A 91 -0.68 -14.28 -4.24
CA LEU A 91 0.26 -13.17 -3.98
C LEU A 91 1.31 -13.03 -5.08
N GLU A 92 1.88 -14.15 -5.57
CA GLU A 92 2.83 -14.15 -6.68
C GLU A 92 2.21 -13.54 -7.94
N SER A 93 0.96 -13.86 -8.24
CA SER A 93 0.24 -13.29 -9.38
C SER A 93 -0.02 -11.79 -9.20
N THR A 94 -0.42 -11.34 -8.01
CA THR A 94 -0.69 -9.92 -7.73
C THR A 94 0.58 -9.07 -7.76
N LEU A 95 1.73 -9.63 -7.42
CA LEU A 95 3.01 -8.90 -7.33
C LEU A 95 3.88 -9.03 -8.59
N THR A 96 3.32 -9.52 -9.71
CA THR A 96 4.09 -9.79 -10.95
C THR A 96 4.90 -8.57 -11.44
N GLY A 97 4.36 -7.34 -11.30
CA GLY A 97 5.03 -6.09 -11.68
C GLY A 97 5.94 -5.47 -10.60
N VAL A 98 6.07 -6.08 -9.42
CA VAL A 98 6.79 -5.51 -8.26
C VAL A 98 8.09 -6.28 -8.00
N SER A 99 9.21 -5.56 -7.98
CA SER A 99 10.53 -6.13 -7.68
C SER A 99 11.29 -5.31 -6.65
N ARG A 100 12.15 -5.96 -5.87
CA ARG A 100 13.04 -5.29 -4.92
C ARG A 100 14.49 -5.63 -5.24
N THR A 101 15.27 -4.61 -5.59
CA THR A 101 16.68 -4.73 -5.99
C THR A 101 17.55 -3.80 -5.14
N GLN A 102 18.84 -3.72 -5.45
CA GLN A 102 19.78 -2.78 -4.85
C GLN A 102 20.27 -1.83 -5.94
N HIS A 103 20.22 -0.52 -5.68
CA HIS A 103 20.78 0.51 -6.56
C HIS A 103 21.80 1.31 -5.75
N HIS A 104 23.08 1.21 -6.13
CA HIS A 104 24.22 1.75 -5.35
C HIS A 104 24.23 1.34 -3.87
N GLY A 105 23.86 0.09 -3.57
CA GLY A 105 23.84 -0.45 -2.20
C GLY A 105 22.63 -0.03 -1.36
N MET A 106 21.66 0.68 -1.94
CA MET A 106 20.41 1.04 -1.29
C MET A 106 19.25 0.16 -1.82
N PRO A 107 18.33 -0.30 -0.95
CA PRO A 107 17.14 -1.02 -1.38
C PRO A 107 16.28 -0.16 -2.31
N LEU A 108 15.92 -0.69 -3.47
CA LEU A 108 15.04 -0.07 -4.45
C LEU A 108 13.82 -0.96 -4.68
N LEU A 109 12.63 -0.41 -4.49
CA LEU A 109 11.37 -1.05 -4.90
C LEU A 109 11.00 -0.51 -6.28
N THR A 110 10.87 -1.38 -7.27
CA THR A 110 10.50 -1.03 -8.65
C THR A 110 9.14 -1.63 -8.97
N ILE A 111 8.25 -0.78 -9.49
CA ILE A 111 6.95 -1.15 -10.03
C ILE A 111 7.04 -0.96 -11.55
N SER A 112 6.95 -2.05 -12.31
CA SER A 112 7.21 -2.08 -13.75
C SER A 112 6.00 -2.58 -14.52
N GLY A 113 5.55 -1.83 -15.52
CA GLY A 113 4.37 -2.16 -16.32
C GLY A 113 3.04 -1.88 -15.61
N GLU A 114 3.07 -1.19 -14.47
CA GLU A 114 1.89 -0.91 -13.65
C GLU A 114 1.79 0.60 -13.34
N ASN A 115 0.57 1.10 -13.16
CA ASN A 115 0.31 2.40 -12.54
C ASN A 115 0.08 2.23 -11.04
N VAL A 116 0.44 3.24 -10.23
CA VAL A 116 0.14 3.26 -8.79
C VAL A 116 -0.99 4.25 -8.52
N GLN A 117 -2.08 3.75 -7.94
CA GLN A 117 -3.21 4.56 -7.51
C GLN A 117 -3.36 4.48 -5.99
N VAL A 118 -3.43 5.64 -5.34
CA VAL A 118 -3.72 5.75 -3.90
C VAL A 118 -5.10 6.38 -3.76
N VAL A 119 -6.04 5.68 -3.13
CA VAL A 119 -7.44 6.12 -2.98
C VAL A 119 -7.80 6.31 -1.51
N ASN A 120 -8.72 7.23 -1.23
CA ASN A 120 -9.23 7.51 0.12
C ASN A 120 -10.15 6.40 0.68
N GLY A 121 -10.57 5.45 -0.17
CA GLY A 121 -11.40 4.31 0.19
C GLY A 121 -12.91 4.61 0.34
N THR A 122 -13.36 5.83 0.06
CA THR A 122 -14.79 6.19 0.18
C THR A 122 -15.59 5.87 -1.09
N GLY A 123 -14.90 5.78 -2.24
CA GLY A 123 -15.53 5.67 -3.55
C GLY A 123 -16.02 7.01 -4.11
N ASP A 124 -15.70 8.13 -3.45
CA ASP A 124 -16.04 9.49 -3.85
C ASP A 124 -14.76 10.34 -3.98
N GLU A 125 -14.64 11.07 -5.10
CA GLU A 125 -13.47 11.88 -5.47
C GLU A 125 -13.35 13.18 -4.67
N THR A 126 -14.44 13.63 -4.05
CA THR A 126 -14.57 14.92 -3.36
C THR A 126 -14.60 14.78 -1.83
N VAL A 127 -14.95 13.60 -1.32
CA VAL A 127 -14.97 13.34 0.12
C VAL A 127 -13.53 13.29 0.66
N VAL A 128 -13.25 14.19 1.61
CA VAL A 128 -11.99 14.23 2.34
C VAL A 128 -12.07 13.43 3.64
N ASN A 129 -11.06 12.60 3.90
CA ASN A 129 -10.95 11.80 5.13
C ASN A 129 -9.51 11.64 5.61
N GLY A 130 -8.58 12.46 5.10
CA GLY A 130 -7.15 12.39 5.40
C GLY A 130 -6.40 11.26 4.67
N LEU A 131 -7.09 10.37 3.97
CA LEU A 131 -6.51 9.22 3.26
C LEU A 131 -6.43 9.49 1.75
N GLY A 132 -5.72 8.62 1.03
CA GLY A 132 -5.52 8.78 -0.42
C GLY A 132 -4.35 9.69 -0.80
N ASN A 133 -3.55 10.13 0.16
CA ASN A 133 -2.40 11.01 -0.07
C ASN A 133 -1.12 10.20 -0.33
N LEU A 134 -0.24 10.70 -1.21
CA LEU A 134 1.13 10.21 -1.38
C LEU A 134 2.09 11.16 -0.65
N ILE A 135 2.73 10.67 0.41
CA ILE A 135 3.68 11.45 1.23
C ILE A 135 5.11 10.97 0.91
N LEU A 136 5.94 11.87 0.38
CA LEU A 136 7.36 11.63 0.09
C LEU A 136 8.23 12.32 1.14
N GLY A 137 8.86 11.51 2.00
CA GLY A 137 9.63 11.99 3.15
C GLY A 137 8.80 11.93 4.44
N TYR A 138 8.99 12.91 5.32
CA TYR A 138 8.20 13.06 6.54
C TYR A 138 7.36 14.31 6.46
N ASN A 139 6.13 14.22 6.97
CA ASN A 139 5.31 15.37 7.30
C ASN A 139 5.10 15.35 8.81
N ASN A 140 6.13 15.69 9.58
CA ASN A 140 6.13 15.73 11.03
C ASN A 140 5.16 16.80 11.55
N ASN A 141 4.74 16.68 12.81
CA ASN A 141 3.83 17.62 13.48
C ASN A 141 2.40 17.69 12.91
N PRO A 142 1.62 16.58 12.96
CA PRO A 142 0.24 16.56 12.45
C PRO A 142 -0.72 17.49 13.18
N ASP A 143 -0.34 18.03 14.34
CA ASP A 143 -1.20 18.86 15.17
C ASP A 143 -1.08 20.36 14.86
N ALA A 144 -0.07 20.78 14.08
CA ALA A 144 0.15 22.21 13.78
C ALA A 144 -0.70 22.72 12.61
N LEU A 145 -1.01 21.87 11.63
CA LEU A 145 -1.80 22.24 10.45
C LEU A 145 -2.86 21.18 10.16
N ASP A 146 -3.97 21.61 9.57
CA ASP A 146 -5.05 20.70 9.16
C ASP A 146 -4.58 19.75 8.05
N ARG A 147 -4.77 18.45 8.25
CA ARG A 147 -4.38 17.35 7.35
C ARG A 147 -5.55 16.44 7.02
N THR A 148 -6.77 16.98 7.04
CA THR A 148 -8.00 16.27 6.70
C THR A 148 -8.19 16.00 5.21
N GLY A 149 -7.36 16.61 4.35
CA GLY A 149 -7.44 16.51 2.90
C GLY A 149 -7.10 15.13 2.34
N SER A 150 -7.54 14.86 1.11
CA SER A 150 -7.38 13.58 0.41
C SER A 150 -6.81 13.77 -0.99
N HIS A 151 -6.25 12.72 -1.61
CA HIS A 151 -5.77 12.77 -3.00
C HIS A 151 -4.63 13.79 -3.26
N ASN A 152 -3.82 14.10 -2.25
CA ASN A 152 -2.72 15.07 -2.37
C ASN A 152 -1.35 14.40 -2.56
N LEU A 153 -0.45 15.10 -3.25
CA LEU A 153 0.99 14.82 -3.23
C LEU A 153 1.67 15.75 -2.22
N VAL A 154 2.34 15.17 -1.23
CA VAL A 154 2.97 15.89 -0.12
C VAL A 154 4.46 15.59 -0.10
N VAL A 155 5.30 16.63 -0.14
CA VAL A 155 6.76 16.50 -0.14
C VAL A 155 7.41 17.44 0.87
N GLY A 156 8.20 16.88 1.79
CA GLY A 156 8.81 17.68 2.87
C GLY A 156 7.89 17.85 4.07
N ASP A 157 8.28 18.75 4.98
CA ASP A 157 7.88 18.71 6.38
C ASP A 157 6.86 19.79 6.76
N ASP A 158 6.08 19.51 7.80
CA ASP A 158 5.09 20.42 8.38
C ASP A 158 4.12 21.07 7.37
N ASN A 159 3.72 20.35 6.33
CA ASN A 159 2.76 20.82 5.34
C ASN A 159 1.31 20.47 5.75
N GLY A 160 0.40 21.41 5.52
CA GLY A 160 -1.04 21.28 5.74
C GLY A 160 -1.81 21.08 4.44
N TYR A 161 -2.85 20.27 4.49
CA TYR A 161 -3.76 20.02 3.39
C TYR A 161 -5.15 19.64 3.91
N SER A 162 -6.16 20.45 3.63
CA SER A 162 -7.54 20.22 4.10
C SER A 162 -8.57 19.97 2.99
N SER A 163 -8.13 20.02 1.72
CA SER A 163 -8.96 19.79 0.54
C SER A 163 -8.45 18.58 -0.26
N TYR A 164 -8.71 18.54 -1.57
CA TYR A 164 -8.31 17.43 -2.42
C TYR A 164 -7.67 17.83 -3.74
N GLY A 165 -6.89 16.88 -4.29
CA GLY A 165 -6.27 16.98 -5.60
C GLY A 165 -5.14 18.02 -5.68
N GLY A 166 -4.52 18.35 -4.54
CA GLY A 166 -3.47 19.34 -4.47
C GLY A 166 -2.05 18.79 -4.41
N ILE A 167 -1.09 19.69 -4.59
CA ILE A 167 0.34 19.41 -4.49
C ILE A 167 0.93 20.39 -3.49
N VAL A 168 1.56 19.87 -2.44
CA VAL A 168 2.23 20.69 -1.43
C VAL A 168 3.64 20.18 -1.21
N ALA A 169 4.62 21.06 -1.35
CA ALA A 169 6.02 20.75 -1.17
C ALA A 169 6.76 21.87 -0.42
N GLY A 170 7.81 21.53 0.35
CA GLY A 170 8.60 22.49 1.12
C GLY A 170 8.41 22.32 2.62
N TYR A 171 8.43 23.43 3.36
CA TYR A 171 8.27 23.46 4.81
C TYR A 171 7.13 24.38 5.23
N GLY A 172 6.19 23.90 6.04
CA GLY A 172 5.18 24.80 6.63
C GLY A 172 4.15 25.33 5.63
N ASN A 173 3.99 24.73 4.44
CA ASN A 173 3.06 25.25 3.44
C ASN A 173 1.65 24.67 3.64
N LEU A 174 0.62 25.43 3.29
CA LEU A 174 -0.79 25.07 3.46
C LEU A 174 -1.55 25.12 2.14
N ILE A 175 -2.22 24.02 1.78
CA ILE A 175 -3.19 24.00 0.68
C ILE A 175 -4.60 23.70 1.22
N SER A 176 -5.55 24.62 1.03
CA SER A 176 -6.93 24.43 1.47
C SER A 176 -7.96 24.65 0.36
N GLY A 177 -7.53 25.11 -0.81
CA GLY A 177 -8.36 25.17 -2.01
C GLY A 177 -8.44 23.83 -2.72
N ILE A 178 -9.55 23.59 -3.43
CA ILE A 178 -9.68 22.42 -4.31
C ILE A 178 -8.69 22.57 -5.47
N TYR A 179 -7.93 21.50 -5.77
CA TYR A 179 -6.88 21.49 -6.79
C TYR A 179 -5.81 22.59 -6.62
N ALA A 180 -5.61 23.08 -5.39
CA ALA A 180 -4.60 24.09 -5.10
C ALA A 180 -3.19 23.50 -5.08
N SER A 181 -2.18 24.35 -5.31
CA SER A 181 -0.77 23.94 -5.24
C SER A 181 0.12 24.94 -4.53
N ALA A 182 1.04 24.43 -3.72
CA ALA A 182 2.15 25.16 -3.15
C ALA A 182 3.43 24.36 -3.41
N SER A 183 4.17 24.70 -4.46
CA SER A 183 5.19 23.81 -5.05
C SER A 183 6.54 23.82 -4.32
N GLY A 184 6.73 24.69 -3.32
CA GLY A 184 7.98 24.82 -2.59
C GLY A 184 7.96 25.98 -1.60
N GLY A 185 9.11 26.27 -1.01
CA GLY A 185 9.29 27.41 -0.11
C GLY A 185 8.88 27.15 1.33
N PHE A 186 8.69 28.25 2.07
CA PHE A 186 8.39 28.27 3.50
C PHE A 186 7.09 29.05 3.76
N GLY A 187 6.15 28.49 4.52
CA GLY A 187 5.01 29.24 5.06
C GLY A 187 3.99 29.75 4.03
N ASN A 188 3.99 29.22 2.80
CA ASN A 188 3.07 29.67 1.75
C ASN A 188 1.67 29.07 1.93
N SER A 189 0.64 29.81 1.52
CA SER A 189 -0.76 29.38 1.57
C SER A 189 -1.44 29.49 0.21
N ALA A 190 -2.03 28.40 -0.28
CA ALA A 190 -2.92 28.40 -1.45
C ALA A 190 -4.31 27.92 -1.03
N SER A 191 -5.22 28.86 -0.82
CA SER A 191 -6.56 28.61 -0.25
C SER A 191 -7.70 28.80 -1.23
N GLY A 192 -7.46 29.47 -2.36
CA GLY A 192 -8.43 29.59 -3.45
C GLY A 192 -8.56 28.32 -4.27
N GLU A 193 -9.74 28.09 -4.87
CA GLU A 193 -9.95 27.02 -5.83
C GLU A 193 -9.02 27.21 -7.05
N TYR A 194 -8.24 26.17 -7.40
CA TYR A 194 -7.17 26.22 -8.42
C TYR A 194 -6.06 27.26 -8.15
N ALA A 195 -5.91 27.75 -6.92
CA ALA A 195 -4.85 28.69 -6.59
C ALA A 195 -3.47 28.03 -6.63
N SER A 196 -2.44 28.80 -6.97
CA SER A 196 -1.07 28.30 -7.06
C SER A 196 -0.06 29.25 -6.42
N VAL A 197 0.80 28.70 -5.57
CA VAL A 197 2.03 29.36 -5.13
C VAL A 197 3.21 28.52 -5.61
N SER A 198 4.08 29.07 -6.45
CA SER A 198 5.22 28.28 -6.96
C SER A 198 6.36 28.15 -5.93
N GLY A 199 6.52 29.12 -5.03
CA GLY A 199 7.48 29.07 -3.93
C GLY A 199 7.61 30.40 -3.19
N GLY A 200 8.75 30.63 -2.54
CA GLY A 200 9.03 31.85 -1.77
C GLY A 200 8.74 31.68 -0.27
N THR A 201 8.54 32.80 0.42
CA THR A 201 8.30 32.87 1.86
C THR A 201 6.98 33.58 2.13
N ASP A 202 6.11 32.96 2.92
CA ASP A 202 4.86 33.55 3.43
C ASP A 202 3.96 34.18 2.36
N ASN A 203 3.91 33.62 1.15
CA ASN A 203 3.00 34.09 0.10
C ASN A 203 1.61 33.47 0.24
N GLU A 204 0.57 34.23 -0.11
CA GLU A 204 -0.83 33.82 -0.05
C GLU A 204 -1.50 33.96 -1.43
N ALA A 205 -2.09 32.87 -1.92
CA ALA A 205 -2.97 32.85 -3.09
C ALA A 205 -4.38 32.39 -2.64
N SER A 206 -5.26 33.35 -2.35
CA SER A 206 -6.60 33.09 -1.77
C SER A 206 -7.75 33.33 -2.74
N GLY A 207 -7.52 34.00 -3.86
CA GLY A 207 -8.51 34.13 -4.93
C GLY A 207 -8.66 32.84 -5.75
N ARG A 208 -9.86 32.59 -6.30
CA ARG A 208 -10.05 31.51 -7.29
C ARG A 208 -9.17 31.77 -8.51
N TRP A 209 -8.44 30.77 -8.99
CA TRP A 209 -7.44 30.87 -10.06
C TRP A 209 -6.31 31.88 -9.80
N SER A 210 -6.12 32.31 -8.54
CA SER A 210 -5.05 33.24 -8.21
C SER A 210 -3.68 32.55 -8.25
N THR A 211 -2.63 33.33 -8.53
CA THR A 211 -1.26 32.81 -8.60
C THR A 211 -0.26 33.75 -7.95
N VAL A 212 0.64 33.20 -7.13
CA VAL A 212 1.88 33.87 -6.71
C VAL A 212 3.07 33.04 -7.18
N ILE A 213 3.91 33.57 -8.05
CA ILE A 213 5.08 32.84 -8.54
C ILE A 213 6.17 32.75 -7.45
N GLY A 214 6.36 33.79 -6.64
CA GLY A 214 7.28 33.73 -5.51
C GLY A 214 7.47 35.07 -4.83
N GLY A 215 8.61 35.24 -4.15
CA GLY A 215 8.91 36.43 -3.36
C GLY A 215 8.62 36.22 -1.88
N ASP A 216 8.40 37.32 -1.17
CA ASP A 216 8.21 37.36 0.27
C ASP A 216 6.93 38.13 0.63
N ASN A 217 6.01 37.50 1.37
CA ASN A 217 4.79 38.13 1.87
C ASN A 217 3.91 38.78 0.79
N ASN A 218 3.71 38.12 -0.37
CA ASN A 218 2.78 38.60 -1.40
C ASN A 218 1.39 37.97 -1.26
N ILE A 219 0.32 38.74 -1.53
CA ILE A 219 -1.07 38.31 -1.37
C ILE A 219 -1.85 38.50 -2.68
N ALA A 220 -2.21 37.40 -3.35
CA ALA A 220 -3.13 37.39 -4.49
C ALA A 220 -4.52 36.93 -4.04
N SER A 221 -5.38 37.87 -3.67
CA SER A 221 -6.72 37.59 -3.11
C SER A 221 -7.86 37.78 -4.11
N GLY A 222 -7.63 38.50 -5.22
CA GLY A 222 -8.61 38.66 -6.29
C GLY A 222 -8.80 37.38 -7.12
N ILE A 223 -9.99 37.19 -7.70
CA ILE A 223 -10.22 36.12 -8.69
C ILE A 223 -9.28 36.36 -9.87
N GLU A 224 -8.56 35.34 -10.35
CA GLU A 224 -7.55 35.43 -11.43
C GLU A 224 -6.40 36.42 -11.12
N ALA A 225 -6.24 36.84 -9.87
CA ALA A 225 -5.16 37.74 -9.50
C ALA A 225 -3.79 37.06 -9.62
N SER A 226 -2.79 37.78 -10.11
CA SER A 226 -1.45 37.26 -10.30
C SER A 226 -0.37 38.16 -9.71
N ILE A 227 0.57 37.57 -9.00
CA ILE A 227 1.79 38.25 -8.55
C ILE A 227 3.01 37.46 -9.02
N THR A 228 3.87 38.10 -9.80
CA THR A 228 5.07 37.45 -10.33
C THR A 228 6.20 37.39 -9.28
N GLY A 229 6.27 38.35 -8.37
CA GLY A 229 7.26 38.35 -7.30
C GLY A 229 7.35 39.70 -6.59
N GLY A 230 8.41 39.87 -5.80
CA GLY A 230 8.64 41.06 -4.99
C GLY A 230 8.36 40.82 -3.50
N VAL A 231 8.21 41.92 -2.75
CA VAL A 231 8.03 41.88 -1.30
C VAL A 231 6.84 42.73 -0.89
N LEU A 232 5.93 42.15 -0.12
CA LEU A 232 4.74 42.84 0.43
C LEU A 232 3.83 43.44 -0.66
N ASN A 233 3.52 42.68 -1.72
CA ASN A 233 2.56 43.15 -2.74
C ASN A 233 1.17 42.52 -2.53
N THR A 234 0.11 43.22 -2.93
CA THR A 234 -1.28 42.76 -2.79
C THR A 234 -2.07 42.97 -4.08
N ALA A 235 -2.49 41.90 -4.74
CA ALA A 235 -3.37 41.93 -5.90
C ALA A 235 -4.79 41.48 -5.46
N ALA A 236 -5.66 42.45 -5.22
CA ALA A 236 -7.00 42.23 -4.66
C ALA A 236 -8.13 42.37 -5.69
N GLY A 237 -7.92 43.10 -6.79
CA GLY A 237 -8.90 43.21 -7.87
C GLY A 237 -9.03 41.92 -8.69
N SER A 238 -10.21 41.68 -9.26
CA SER A 238 -10.40 40.54 -10.19
C SER A 238 -9.54 40.74 -11.43
N GLY A 239 -8.70 39.77 -11.79
CA GLY A 239 -7.75 39.87 -12.90
C GLY A 239 -6.59 40.84 -12.65
N ALA A 240 -6.41 41.31 -11.42
CA ALA A 240 -5.29 42.20 -11.09
C ALA A 240 -3.94 41.48 -11.24
N SER A 241 -2.93 42.17 -11.76
CA SER A 241 -1.60 41.62 -11.99
C SER A 241 -0.52 42.55 -11.46
N ILE A 242 0.40 42.02 -10.67
CA ILE A 242 1.59 42.74 -10.19
C ILE A 242 2.84 41.98 -10.66
N LEU A 243 3.64 42.60 -11.54
CA LEU A 243 4.86 41.98 -12.06
C LEU A 243 6.03 42.01 -11.07
N GLY A 244 5.98 42.93 -10.11
CA GLY A 244 7.01 43.10 -9.08
C GLY A 244 6.75 44.35 -8.26
N GLY A 245 7.51 44.52 -7.19
CA GLY A 245 7.37 45.65 -6.30
C GLY A 245 8.02 45.36 -4.95
N TYR A 246 8.29 46.42 -4.20
CA TYR A 246 8.78 46.35 -2.83
C TYR A 246 7.97 47.35 -2.00
N ASN A 247 7.63 46.98 -0.77
CA ASN A 247 7.01 47.87 0.23
C ASN A 247 5.53 48.24 -0.02
N GLY A 248 4.65 47.26 -0.24
CA GLY A 248 3.20 47.51 -0.15
C GLY A 248 2.53 47.91 -1.46
N THR A 249 2.95 47.38 -2.62
CA THR A 249 2.27 47.68 -3.89
C THR A 249 0.90 47.03 -3.90
N VAL A 250 -0.18 47.79 -4.06
CA VAL A 250 -1.56 47.27 -4.02
C VAL A 250 -2.29 47.53 -5.34
N ALA A 251 -2.86 46.47 -5.93
CA ALA A 251 -3.76 46.53 -7.07
C ALA A 251 -5.18 46.12 -6.64
N THR A 252 -6.06 47.11 -6.38
CA THR A 252 -7.45 46.86 -5.94
C THR A 252 -8.47 46.86 -7.07
N ASP A 253 -8.19 47.54 -8.18
CA ASP A 253 -9.14 47.65 -9.29
C ASP A 253 -9.15 46.37 -10.14
N ASN A 254 -10.30 46.04 -10.71
CA ASN A 254 -10.40 44.92 -11.64
C ASN A 254 -9.51 45.15 -12.85
N CYS A 255 -8.79 44.10 -13.28
CA CYS A 255 -7.84 44.10 -14.38
C CYS A 255 -6.69 45.12 -14.21
N ALA A 256 -6.42 45.61 -12.99
CA ALA A 256 -5.30 46.50 -12.74
C ALA A 256 -3.98 45.79 -13.01
N SER A 257 -3.13 46.37 -13.86
CA SER A 257 -1.78 45.85 -14.10
C SER A 257 -0.74 46.81 -13.58
N ILE A 258 0.06 46.37 -12.59
CA ILE A 258 1.17 47.13 -12.03
C ILE A 258 2.49 46.48 -12.48
N PRO A 259 3.30 47.16 -13.31
CA PRO A 259 4.61 46.68 -13.68
C PRO A 259 5.58 46.80 -12.50
N SER A 260 6.75 46.18 -12.61
CA SER A 260 7.77 46.14 -11.55
C SER A 260 8.32 47.50 -11.12
N ASN A 261 7.98 48.59 -11.84
CA ASN A 261 8.24 49.96 -11.45
C ASN A 261 6.90 50.66 -11.13
N PRO A 262 6.65 51.10 -9.88
CA PRO A 262 5.33 51.54 -9.38
C PRO A 262 4.76 52.81 -10.03
N ASN A 263 5.46 53.42 -10.99
CA ASN A 263 5.07 54.69 -11.61
C ASN A 263 4.08 54.59 -12.78
N THR A 264 3.52 53.42 -13.08
CA THR A 264 2.53 53.27 -14.17
C THR A 264 1.45 52.23 -13.82
N SER A 265 0.36 52.66 -13.17
CA SER A 265 -0.86 51.84 -13.07
C SER A 265 -1.71 52.05 -14.33
N SER A 266 -2.06 50.99 -15.06
CA SER A 266 -3.08 51.05 -16.10
C SER A 266 -4.36 50.34 -15.64
N GLN A 267 -5.49 51.04 -15.70
CA GLN A 267 -6.84 50.49 -15.50
C GLN A 267 -7.43 50.09 -16.87
N CYS A 268 -8.18 48.98 -16.91
CA CYS A 268 -9.01 48.64 -18.07
C CYS A 268 -10.45 49.14 -17.86
N SER A 269 -11.05 49.73 -18.89
CA SER A 269 -12.47 50.09 -18.89
C SER A 269 -13.36 48.84 -18.98
N PRO A 270 -14.58 48.89 -18.40
CA PRO A 270 -15.49 47.75 -18.26
C PRO A 270 -15.97 47.15 -19.58
#